data_AF-A0A1I2FXT8-F1
#
_entry.id   AF-A0A1I2FXT8-F1
#
_cell.length_a   1.000
_cell.length_b   1.000
_cell.length_c   1.000
_cell.angle_alpha   90.00
_cell.angle_beta   90.00
_cell.angle_gamma   90.00
#
_symmetry.space_group_name_H-M   'P 1'
#
loop_
_entity.id
_entity.type
_entity.pdbx_description
1 polymer ?
#
loop_
_entity_poly.entity_id
_entity_poly.type
_entity_poly.pdbx_seq_one_letter_code
_entity_poly.pdbx_strand_id
1 'polypeptide(L)'
;MVRGAGPGGLRDLGPWHAVGATRLDAAKERSPLVSATIGVREWLEGLTVPAGLRCAAFDTKVVSPRLPGSAAKAIDKRLRAAGAVRACEPKTFFVHGKADGLAEGELDAARAWARALPVSAAPATA
;
A
#
# COMPACT_ATOMS: atom_id res chain seq x y z
N MET A 1 -28.54 11.06 34.06
CA MET A 1 -28.16 12.48 34.19
C MET A 1 -27.88 13.00 32.79
N VAL A 2 -28.74 13.91 32.31
CA VAL A 2 -28.76 14.44 30.93
C VAL A 2 -28.05 15.79 30.86
N ARG A 3 -27.31 16.03 29.77
CA ARG A 3 -27.22 17.26 28.94
C ARG A 3 -26.17 16.98 27.84
N GLY A 4 -26.39 17.14 26.52
CA GLY A 4 -27.21 18.05 25.71
C GLY A 4 -26.23 18.89 24.86
N ALA A 5 -25.95 18.53 23.59
CA ALA A 5 -26.57 19.02 22.35
C ALA A 5 -25.72 20.09 21.62
N GLY A 6 -25.45 19.89 20.31
CA GLY A 6 -24.83 20.87 19.41
C GLY A 6 -24.34 20.27 18.08
N PRO A 7 -24.87 20.66 16.90
CA PRO A 7 -24.85 19.84 15.67
C PRO A 7 -23.86 20.33 14.60
N GLY A 8 -23.47 19.45 13.68
CA GLY A 8 -22.92 19.88 12.39
C GLY A 8 -22.09 18.85 11.64
N GLY A 9 -22.62 18.39 10.51
CA GLY A 9 -21.80 17.80 9.46
C GLY A 9 -21.89 16.29 9.31
N LEU A 10 -23.10 15.80 9.05
CA LEU A 10 -23.29 14.56 8.32
C LEU A 10 -22.49 14.66 7.00
N ARG A 11 -21.36 13.96 6.92
CA ARG A 11 -20.75 13.59 5.65
C ARG A 11 -20.90 12.10 5.52
N ASP A 12 -21.99 11.72 4.87
CA ASP A 12 -22.23 10.40 4.31
C ASP A 12 -21.01 9.96 3.49
N LEU A 13 -20.12 9.19 4.12
CA LEU A 13 -19.26 8.27 3.39
C LEU A 13 -19.96 6.93 3.50
N GLY A 14 -20.88 6.71 2.55
CA GLY A 14 -21.58 5.44 2.38
C GLY A 14 -20.61 4.25 2.38
N PRO A 15 -21.12 3.05 2.66
CA PRO A 15 -20.30 1.85 2.79
C PRO A 15 -19.66 1.53 1.43
N TRP A 16 -18.39 1.88 1.27
CA TRP A 16 -17.56 1.29 0.23
C TRP A 16 -17.40 -0.18 0.60
N HIS A 17 -18.15 -1.06 -0.07
CA HIS A 17 -17.98 -2.50 0.06
C HIS A 17 -16.49 -2.86 -0.05
N ALA A 18 -15.90 -3.26 1.07
CA ALA A 18 -14.51 -3.68 1.15
C ALA A 18 -14.36 -5.02 0.43
N VAL A 19 -14.10 -4.98 -0.88
CA VAL A 19 -13.63 -6.15 -1.62
C VAL A 19 -12.10 -6.17 -1.54
N GLY A 20 -11.60 -6.91 -0.55
CA GLY A 20 -10.19 -7.21 -0.33
C GLY A 20 -10.07 -8.01 0.97
N ALA A 21 -9.38 -9.16 0.93
CA ALA A 21 -9.19 -10.02 2.10
C ALA A 21 -8.72 -9.20 3.32
N THR A 22 -9.36 -9.41 4.46
CA THR A 22 -8.98 -8.68 5.68
C THR A 22 -7.64 -9.19 6.19
N ARG A 23 -6.93 -8.41 6.99
CA ARG A 23 -5.62 -8.81 7.55
C ARG A 23 -5.76 -10.07 8.44
N LEU A 24 -6.93 -10.24 9.05
CA LEU A 24 -7.32 -11.44 9.79
C LEU A 24 -7.39 -12.68 8.88
N ASP A 25 -7.82 -12.52 7.63
CA ASP A 25 -7.86 -13.62 6.66
C ASP A 25 -6.45 -13.97 6.15
N ALA A 26 -5.58 -12.97 5.95
CA ALA A 26 -4.17 -13.20 5.61
C ALA A 26 -3.39 -13.88 6.75
N ALA A 27 -3.69 -13.55 8.01
CA ALA A 27 -3.08 -14.15 9.19
C ALA A 27 -3.36 -15.65 9.32
N LYS A 28 -4.56 -16.10 8.91
CA LYS A 28 -4.96 -17.51 8.95
C LYS A 28 -4.21 -18.36 7.92
N GLU A 29 -3.75 -17.75 6.83
CA GLU A 29 -3.13 -18.47 5.72
C GLU A 29 -1.60 -18.52 5.78
N ARG A 30 -0.90 -17.55 6.41
CA ARG A 30 0.57 -17.54 6.48
C ARG A 30 1.10 -16.86 7.76
N SER A 31 1.90 -17.61 8.52
CA SER A 31 2.58 -17.15 9.74
C SER A 31 4.12 -17.22 9.56
N PRO A 32 4.89 -16.26 10.11
CA PRO A 32 4.46 -15.09 10.86
C PRO A 32 4.15 -13.89 9.95
N LEU A 33 3.14 -13.10 10.34
CA LEU A 33 2.93 -11.77 9.77
C LEU A 33 4.01 -10.81 10.27
N VAL A 34 4.57 -10.00 9.36
CA VAL A 34 5.57 -8.96 9.71
C VAL A 34 4.94 -7.84 10.57
N SER A 35 3.61 -7.67 10.54
CA SER A 35 2.85 -6.81 11.46
C SER A 35 1.46 -7.40 11.70
N ALA A 36 1.21 -7.79 12.96
CA ALA A 36 -0.02 -8.44 13.40
C ALA A 36 -1.16 -7.45 13.74
N THR A 37 -0.84 -6.17 13.97
CA THR A 37 -1.78 -5.23 14.63
C THR A 37 -2.39 -4.20 13.68
N ILE A 38 -1.65 -3.68 12.70
CA ILE A 38 -2.15 -2.64 11.79
C ILE A 38 -1.82 -2.93 10.32
N GLY A 39 -2.74 -2.53 9.43
CA GLY A 39 -2.56 -2.59 7.99
C GLY A 39 -1.62 -1.52 7.45
N VAL A 40 -1.21 -1.69 6.18
CA VAL A 40 -0.38 -0.67 5.49
C VAL A 40 -1.13 0.65 5.39
N ARG A 41 -2.46 0.62 5.30
CA ARG A 41 -3.28 1.83 5.22
C ARG A 41 -3.23 2.61 6.54
N GLU A 42 -3.51 1.92 7.63
CA GLU A 42 -3.54 2.47 8.99
C GLU A 42 -2.15 2.97 9.39
N TRP A 43 -1.10 2.24 9.01
CA TRP A 43 0.27 2.68 9.20
C TRP A 43 0.59 3.97 8.43
N LEU A 44 0.14 4.08 7.17
CA LEU A 44 0.37 5.29 6.35
C LEU A 44 -0.39 6.52 6.87
N GLU A 45 -1.53 6.34 7.55
CA GLU A 45 -2.31 7.46 8.12
C GLU A 45 -1.59 8.14 9.30
N GLY A 46 -0.77 7.39 10.05
CA GLY A 46 0.06 7.94 11.13
C GLY A 46 1.47 8.34 10.71
N LEU A 47 1.82 8.19 9.43
CA LEU A 47 3.20 8.38 8.97
C LEU A 47 3.52 9.88 8.80
N THR A 48 4.49 10.38 9.57
CA THR A 48 5.12 11.68 9.29
C THR A 48 6.30 11.46 8.34
N VAL A 49 6.30 12.14 7.20
CA VAL A 49 7.33 12.00 6.17
C VAL A 49 8.31 13.16 6.26
N PRO A 50 9.63 12.90 6.39
CA PRO A 50 10.65 13.94 6.30
C PRO A 50 10.61 14.64 4.93
N ALA A 51 10.88 15.95 4.92
CA ALA A 51 10.95 16.72 3.69
C ALA A 51 11.97 16.11 2.72
N GLY A 52 11.57 15.92 1.47
CA GLY A 52 12.44 15.37 0.43
C GLY A 52 12.59 13.85 0.44
N LEU A 53 11.90 13.11 1.32
CA LEU A 53 11.90 11.65 1.26
C LEU A 53 11.39 11.17 -0.10
N ARG A 54 12.21 10.40 -0.82
CA ARG A 54 11.83 9.80 -2.08
C ARG A 54 11.14 8.47 -1.85
N CYS A 55 10.01 8.24 -2.49
CA CYS A 55 9.26 6.99 -2.36
C CYS A 55 8.99 6.31 -3.71
N ALA A 56 8.99 4.99 -3.68
CA ALA A 56 8.52 4.12 -4.76
C ALA A 56 7.59 3.07 -4.16
N ALA A 57 6.48 2.78 -4.83
CA ALA A 57 5.49 1.82 -4.36
C ALA A 57 5.24 0.74 -5.42
N PHE A 58 5.16 -0.52 -4.98
CA PHE A 58 4.76 -1.61 -5.84
C PHE A 58 3.77 -2.55 -5.15
N ASP A 59 3.00 -3.30 -5.94
CA ASP A 59 2.11 -4.36 -5.47
C ASP A 59 2.17 -5.56 -6.40
N THR A 60 1.57 -6.67 -5.96
CA THR A 60 1.40 -7.87 -6.76
C THR A 60 -0.08 -8.17 -6.95
N LYS A 61 -0.48 -8.59 -8.15
CA LYS A 61 -1.86 -8.99 -8.45
C LYS A 61 -1.89 -10.33 -9.16
N VAL A 62 -2.88 -11.16 -8.79
CA VAL A 62 -3.14 -12.39 -9.53
C VAL A 62 -3.55 -12.06 -10.97
N VAL A 63 -3.03 -12.81 -11.94
CA VAL A 63 -3.37 -12.66 -13.36
C VAL A 63 -4.86 -12.91 -13.62
N SER A 64 -5.46 -13.80 -12.83
CA SER A 64 -6.88 -14.15 -12.89
C SER A 64 -7.40 -14.57 -11.51
N PRO A 65 -8.54 -14.04 -11.03
CA PRO A 65 -9.32 -12.95 -11.62
C PRO A 65 -8.62 -11.59 -11.45
N ARG A 66 -8.70 -10.72 -12.47
CA ARG A 66 -8.14 -9.37 -12.39
C ARG A 66 -9.00 -8.47 -11.51
N LEU A 67 -8.53 -8.19 -10.29
CA LEU A 67 -9.19 -7.25 -9.39
C LEU A 67 -9.02 -5.80 -9.89
N PRO A 68 -10.00 -4.91 -9.72
CA PRO A 68 -9.84 -3.49 -10.02
C PRO A 68 -8.97 -2.78 -8.98
N GLY A 69 -8.41 -1.62 -9.36
CA GLY A 69 -7.58 -0.80 -8.46
C GLY A 69 -6.13 -1.31 -8.30
N SER A 70 -5.32 -0.56 -7.55
CA SER A 70 -3.94 -0.95 -7.20
C SER A 70 -3.61 -0.43 -5.81
N ALA A 71 -3.10 -1.32 -4.97
CA ALA A 71 -2.59 -0.96 -3.66
C ALA A 71 -1.37 -0.03 -3.80
N ALA A 72 -0.49 -0.28 -4.78
CA ALA A 72 0.65 0.58 -5.08
C ALA A 72 0.21 2.02 -5.38
N LYS A 73 -0.83 2.20 -6.21
CA LYS A 73 -1.41 3.53 -6.49
C LYS A 73 -2.00 4.18 -5.23
N ALA A 74 -2.68 3.41 -4.40
CA ALA A 74 -3.26 3.91 -3.15
C ALA A 74 -2.19 4.32 -2.12
N ILE A 75 -1.07 3.61 -2.08
CA ILE A 75 0.11 3.89 -1.25
C ILE A 75 0.82 5.14 -1.75
N ASP A 76 1.13 5.21 -3.06
CA ASP A 76 1.76 6.38 -3.70
C ASP A 76 0.98 7.67 -3.41
N LYS A 77 -0.34 7.63 -3.60
CA LYS A 77 -1.21 8.79 -3.32
C LYS A 77 -1.09 9.26 -1.87
N ARG A 78 -1.05 8.35 -0.90
CA ARG A 78 -0.94 8.68 0.54
C ARG A 78 0.42 9.24 0.90
N LEU A 79 1.50 8.62 0.41
CA LEU A 79 2.87 9.09 0.64
C LEU A 79 3.06 10.50 0.08
N ARG A 80 2.54 10.76 -1.12
CA ARG A 80 2.56 12.10 -1.71
C ARG A 80 1.74 13.12 -0.93
N ALA A 81 0.57 12.73 -0.42
CA ALA A 81 -0.23 13.60 0.44
C ALA A 81 0.48 13.92 1.77
N ALA A 82 1.34 13.03 2.26
CA ALA A 82 2.17 13.24 3.43
C ALA A 82 3.47 14.02 3.16
N GLY A 83 3.75 14.41 1.90
CA GLY A 83 4.92 15.23 1.53
C GLY A 83 6.10 14.45 0.93
N ALA A 84 5.96 13.14 0.68
CA ALA A 84 6.98 12.38 -0.03
C ALA A 84 7.07 12.80 -1.51
N VAL A 85 8.29 12.73 -2.06
CA VAL A 85 8.55 12.93 -3.48
C VAL A 85 8.52 11.59 -4.18
N ARG A 86 7.63 11.44 -5.17
CA ARG A 86 7.55 10.21 -5.95
C ARG A 86 8.80 10.03 -6.82
N ALA A 87 9.52 8.92 -6.61
CA ALA A 87 10.71 8.56 -7.36
C ALA A 87 10.38 7.99 -8.75
N CYS A 88 9.30 7.22 -8.85
CA CYS A 88 8.80 6.61 -10.08
C CYS A 88 7.29 6.39 -10.00
N GLU A 89 6.62 6.11 -11.12
CA GLU A 89 5.22 5.68 -11.07
C GLU A 89 5.06 4.37 -10.29
N PRO A 90 3.96 4.22 -9.52
CA PRO A 90 3.67 2.99 -8.79
C PRO A 90 3.49 1.82 -9.75
N LYS A 91 4.10 0.68 -9.44
CA LYS A 91 4.16 -0.48 -10.33
C LYS A 91 3.36 -1.67 -9.78
N THR A 92 2.60 -2.32 -10.64
CA THR A 92 1.99 -3.62 -10.34
C THR A 92 2.78 -4.70 -11.06
N PHE A 93 3.07 -5.78 -10.34
CA PHE A 93 3.60 -7.02 -10.89
C PHE A 93 2.55 -8.13 -10.84
N PHE A 94 2.61 -9.06 -11.77
CA PHE A 94 1.62 -10.13 -11.88
C PHE A 94 2.13 -11.46 -11.33
N VAL A 95 1.24 -12.19 -10.68
CA VAL A 95 1.50 -13.53 -10.13
C VAL A 95 0.44 -14.52 -10.63
N HIS A 96 0.78 -15.79 -10.79
CA HIS A 96 -0.20 -16.81 -11.19
C HIS A 96 -1.19 -17.11 -10.07
N GLY A 97 -0.73 -17.03 -8.82
CA GLY A 97 -1.48 -17.27 -7.61
C GLY A 97 -0.66 -16.85 -6.40
N LYS A 98 -1.22 -16.97 -5.19
CA LYS A 98 -0.48 -16.66 -3.95
C LYS A 98 0.73 -17.59 -3.73
N ALA A 99 0.68 -18.82 -4.24
CA ALA A 99 1.74 -19.83 -4.12
C ALA A 99 2.53 -20.07 -5.41
N ASP A 100 1.97 -19.69 -6.57
CA ASP A 100 2.47 -20.09 -7.89
C ASP A 100 3.51 -19.11 -8.47
N GLY A 101 3.96 -18.15 -7.66
CA GLY A 101 5.03 -17.23 -8.02
C GLY A 101 4.65 -16.15 -9.03
N LEU A 102 5.67 -15.41 -9.47
CA LEU A 102 5.56 -14.35 -10.49
C LEU A 102 5.17 -14.95 -11.84
N ALA A 103 4.34 -14.21 -12.58
CA ALA A 103 4.06 -14.57 -13.97
C ALA A 103 5.32 -14.46 -14.83
N GLU A 104 5.30 -15.11 -15.99
CA GLU A 104 6.43 -15.11 -16.91
C GLU A 104 6.89 -13.68 -17.25
N GLY A 105 8.20 -13.44 -17.18
CA GLY A 105 8.82 -12.13 -17.44
C GLY A 105 8.69 -11.09 -16.32
N GLU A 106 7.80 -11.30 -15.33
CA GLU A 106 7.58 -10.32 -14.26
C GLU A 106 8.78 -10.18 -13.31
N LEU A 107 9.56 -11.24 -13.13
CA LEU A 107 10.79 -11.18 -12.35
C LEU A 107 11.83 -10.25 -13.00
N ASP A 108 12.01 -10.34 -14.31
CA ASP A 108 12.95 -9.49 -15.02
C ASP A 108 12.43 -8.05 -15.14
N ALA A 109 11.12 -7.87 -15.29
CA ALA A 109 10.48 -6.56 -15.20
C ALA A 109 10.69 -5.93 -13.80
N ALA A 110 10.57 -6.71 -12.73
CA ALA A 110 10.81 -6.25 -11.36
C ALA A 110 12.27 -5.84 -11.15
N ARG A 111 13.21 -6.63 -11.67
CA ARG A 111 14.64 -6.30 -11.63
C ARG A 111 14.97 -5.04 -12.42
N ALA A 112 14.41 -4.90 -13.62
CA ALA A 112 14.61 -3.71 -14.45
C ALA A 112 14.03 -2.46 -13.78
N TRP A 113 12.83 -2.58 -13.21
CA TRP A 113 12.19 -1.51 -12.44
C TRP A 113 13.05 -1.11 -11.23
N ALA A 114 13.52 -2.08 -10.44
CA ALA A 114 14.37 -1.82 -9.27
C ALA A 114 15.68 -1.10 -9.66
N ARG A 115 16.32 -1.49 -10.77
CA ARG A 115 17.53 -0.82 -11.28
C ARG A 115 17.28 0.60 -11.77
N ALA A 116 16.07 0.90 -12.24
CA ALA A 116 15.68 2.23 -12.68
C ALA A 116 15.34 3.18 -11.52
N LEU A 117 15.18 2.66 -10.30
CA LEU A 117 14.94 3.50 -9.14
C LEU A 117 16.19 4.36 -8.87
N PRO A 118 16.03 5.67 -8.61
CA PRO A 118 17.14 6.49 -8.20
C PRO A 118 17.73 5.91 -6.91
N VAL A 119 19.05 5.75 -6.86
CA VAL A 119 19.72 5.40 -5.61
C VAL A 119 19.38 6.48 -4.57
N SER A 120 18.67 6.09 -3.53
CA SER A 120 18.57 6.95 -2.35
C SER A 120 19.91 6.86 -1.65
N ALA A 121 20.54 7.99 -1.36
CA ALA A 121 21.47 8.01 -0.24
C ALA A 121 20.68 7.51 0.98
N ALA A 122 21.22 6.54 1.71
CA ALA A 122 20.64 6.15 2.98
C ALA A 122 20.55 7.42 3.86
N PRO A 123 19.47 7.60 4.67
CA PRO A 123 19.56 8.57 5.74
C PRO A 123 20.76 8.17 6.59
N ALA A 124 21.74 9.07 6.72
CA ALA A 124 22.78 8.90 7.71
C ALA A 124 22.08 8.81 9.07
N THR A 125 22.01 7.60 9.61
CA THR A 125 21.62 7.36 10.99
C THR A 125 22.63 8.08 11.88
N ALA A 126 22.16 9.15 12.53
CA ALA A 126 22.83 9.77 13.67
C ALA A 126 22.52 9.00 14.95
#